data_AF-A0A7I8KB03-F1
#
_entry.id   AF-A0A7I8KB03-F1
#
_cell.length_a   1.000
_cell.length_b   1.000
_cell.length_c   1.000
_cell.angle_alpha   90.00
_cell.angle_beta   90.00
_cell.angle_gamma   90.00
#
_symmetry.space_group_name_H-M   'P 1'
#
loop_
_entity.id
_entity.type
_entity.pdbx_description
1 polymer ?
#
loop_
_entity_poly.entity_id
_entity_poly.type
_entity_poly.pdbx_seq_one_letter_code
_entity_poly.pdbx_strand_id
1 'polypeptide(L)'
;MATHRKTPVAAAADILLLLIAAAAVGPASASTLTLYRAPLCRVPIRGSCGVCYNFGPVYRGYFFNYFGGQVARFYPRFNCQVPFITVASNRRRCFPPFPSRSIRLIC
;
A
#
# COMPACT_ATOMS: atom_id res chain seq x y z
N MET A 1 41.58 -51.57 15.85
CA MET A 1 40.50 -51.13 14.94
C MET A 1 39.26 -50.89 15.79
N ALA A 2 38.82 -49.63 15.97
CA ALA A 2 37.44 -49.22 16.34
C ALA A 2 37.36 -47.69 16.55
N THR A 3 37.12 -47.01 15.43
CA THR A 3 36.33 -45.78 15.22
C THR A 3 35.95 -44.89 16.41
N HIS A 4 36.60 -43.73 16.47
CA HIS A 4 36.13 -42.52 17.16
C HIS A 4 34.90 -41.96 16.42
N ARG A 5 33.71 -41.97 17.03
CA ARG A 5 32.52 -41.27 16.48
C ARG A 5 32.58 -39.79 16.86
N LYS A 6 32.69 -38.92 15.85
CA LYS A 6 32.48 -37.47 15.97
C LYS A 6 30.98 -37.19 15.87
N THR A 7 30.38 -36.68 16.95
CA THR A 7 28.99 -36.24 17.01
C THR A 7 28.79 -34.98 16.16
N PRO A 8 27.78 -34.91 15.27
CA PRO A 8 27.55 -33.74 14.43
C PRO A 8 26.68 -32.73 15.19
N VAL A 9 27.29 -31.87 16.01
CA VAL A 9 26.55 -30.81 16.73
C VAL A 9 26.42 -29.51 15.90
N ALA A 10 27.10 -29.42 14.76
CA ALA A 10 27.20 -28.17 13.99
C ALA A 10 25.93 -27.80 13.20
N ALA A 11 25.02 -28.74 12.90
CA ALA A 11 23.90 -28.48 11.99
C ALA A 11 22.71 -27.74 12.64
N ALA A 12 22.65 -27.65 13.97
CA ALA A 12 21.51 -27.02 14.66
C ALA A 12 21.62 -25.49 14.75
N ALA A 13 22.84 -24.95 14.74
CA ALA A 13 23.07 -23.51 14.90
C ALA A 13 22.67 -22.72 13.63
N ASP A 14 22.92 -23.28 12.45
CA ASP A 14 22.60 -22.63 11.17
C ASP A 14 21.09 -22.54 10.91
N ILE A 15 20.32 -23.52 11.38
CA ILE A 15 18.86 -23.54 11.20
C ILE A 15 18.19 -22.46 12.05
N LEU A 16 18.68 -22.23 13.27
CA LEU A 16 18.14 -21.21 14.17
C LEU A 16 18.40 -19.79 13.64
N LEU A 17 19.54 -19.56 13.00
CA LEU A 17 19.89 -18.27 12.42
C LEU A 17 18.99 -17.91 11.21
N LEU A 18 18.63 -18.91 10.38
CA LEU A 18 17.73 -18.71 9.23
C LEU A 18 16.30 -18.35 9.66
N LEU A 19 15.81 -18.92 10.75
CA LEU A 19 14.48 -18.63 11.32
C LEU A 19 14.38 -17.19 11.86
N ILE A 20 15.46 -16.65 12.42
CA ILE A 20 15.50 -15.27 12.93
C ILE A 20 15.54 -14.26 11.77
N ALA A 21 16.26 -14.57 10.68
CA ALA A 21 16.29 -13.71 9.49
C ALA A 21 14.93 -13.64 8.78
N ALA A 22 14.17 -14.75 8.76
CA ALA A 22 12.84 -14.79 8.16
C ALA A 22 11.79 -14.00 8.97
N ALA A 23 11.96 -13.89 10.30
CA ALA A 23 11.03 -13.16 11.16
C ALA A 23 11.20 -11.62 11.11
N ALA A 24 12.33 -11.13 10.61
CA ALA A 24 12.61 -9.69 10.52
C ALA A 24 11.90 -9.00 9.32
N VAL A 25 11.37 -9.78 8.37
CA VAL A 25 10.64 -9.26 7.21
C VAL A 25 9.15 -9.21 7.56
N GLY A 26 8.79 -8.27 8.44
CA GLY A 26 7.38 -7.97 8.71
C GLY A 26 6.64 -7.59 7.42
N PRO A 27 5.30 -7.77 7.35
CA PRO A 27 4.54 -7.35 6.19
C PRO A 27 4.82 -5.86 5.93
N ALA A 28 5.38 -5.55 4.76
CA ALA A 28 5.63 -4.17 4.37
C ALA A 28 4.31 -3.40 4.49
N SER A 29 4.32 -2.35 5.30
CA SER A 29 3.12 -1.58 5.61
C SER A 29 2.52 -1.01 4.33
N ALA A 30 1.39 -1.56 3.88
CA ALA A 30 0.76 -1.16 2.62
C ALA A 30 0.01 0.16 2.78
N SER A 31 0.24 1.10 1.86
CA SER A 31 -0.55 2.33 1.82
C SER A 31 -2.03 2.00 1.56
N THR A 32 -2.93 2.78 2.17
CA THR A 32 -4.37 2.56 2.02
C THR A 32 -5.03 3.75 1.38
N LEU A 33 -5.97 3.49 0.48
CA LEU A 33 -6.85 4.49 -0.10
C LEU A 33 -8.28 4.23 0.38
N THR A 34 -8.92 5.27 0.88
CA THR A 34 -10.34 5.28 1.20
C THR A 34 -11.01 6.31 0.30
N LEU A 35 -12.04 5.89 -0.41
CA LEU A 35 -12.88 6.74 -1.26
C LEU A 35 -14.20 6.96 -0.57
N TYR A 36 -14.83 8.10 -0.80
CA TYR A 36 -16.11 8.41 -0.18
C TYR A 36 -17.15 8.73 -1.24
N ARG A 37 -18.31 8.04 -1.21
CA ARG A 37 -19.43 8.32 -2.13
C ARG A 37 -20.28 9.52 -1.67
N ALA A 38 -20.44 9.66 -0.37
CA ALA A 38 -21.17 10.77 0.24
C ALA A 38 -20.27 12.01 0.43
N PRO A 39 -20.86 13.23 0.44
CA PRO A 39 -20.16 14.44 0.88
C PRO A 39 -19.58 14.26 2.30
N LEU A 40 -18.63 15.12 2.65
CA LEU A 40 -18.05 15.18 4.01
C LEU A 40 -17.33 13.89 4.45
N CYS A 41 -16.95 13.02 3.51
CA CYS A 41 -16.30 11.74 3.80
C CYS A 41 -17.09 10.81 4.73
N ARG A 42 -18.42 10.68 4.54
CA ARG A 42 -19.26 9.85 5.42
C ARG A 42 -19.29 8.35 5.09
N VAL A 43 -19.26 7.99 3.81
CA VAL A 43 -19.43 6.59 3.36
C VAL A 43 -18.12 6.09 2.74
N PRO A 44 -17.21 5.49 3.56
CA PRO A 44 -15.91 5.03 3.10
C PRO A 44 -16.01 3.75 2.27
N ILE A 45 -15.16 3.63 1.26
CA ILE A 45 -14.93 2.44 0.46
C ILE A 45 -13.42 2.28 0.33
N ARG A 46 -12.88 1.11 0.65
CA ARG A 46 -11.45 0.86 0.48
C ARG A 46 -11.12 0.70 -1.00
N GLY A 47 -10.19 1.52 -1.47
CA GLY A 47 -9.55 1.39 -2.77
C GLY A 47 -8.53 0.25 -2.74
N SER A 48 -8.45 -0.45 -3.86
CA SER A 48 -7.49 -1.51 -4.14
C SER A 48 -6.30 -0.96 -4.91
N CYS A 49 -5.17 -1.62 -4.80
CA CYS A 49 -3.98 -1.20 -5.51
C CYS A 49 -4.10 -1.47 -7.03
N GLY A 50 -3.43 -0.65 -7.86
CA GLY A 50 -3.42 -0.80 -9.32
C GLY A 50 -4.71 -0.39 -10.03
N VAL A 51 -5.82 -0.28 -9.31
CA VAL A 51 -7.13 0.10 -9.84
C VAL A 51 -7.22 1.62 -9.98
N CYS A 52 -7.75 2.06 -11.12
CA CYS A 52 -8.08 3.46 -11.36
C CYS A 52 -9.49 3.79 -10.86
N TYR A 53 -9.63 4.83 -10.05
CA TYR A 53 -10.89 5.29 -9.48
C TYR A 53 -11.22 6.70 -9.97
N ASN A 54 -12.41 6.88 -10.54
CA ASN A 54 -12.86 8.16 -11.08
C ASN A 54 -13.49 9.06 -10.00
N PHE A 55 -12.81 10.14 -9.62
CA PHE A 55 -13.37 11.23 -8.81
C PHE A 55 -14.36 12.06 -9.66
N GLY A 56 -15.64 11.84 -9.43
CA GLY A 56 -16.73 12.36 -10.27
C GLY A 56 -18.09 12.04 -9.66
N PRO A 57 -19.12 11.66 -10.47
CA PRO A 57 -20.50 11.54 -9.98
C PRO A 57 -20.65 10.53 -8.83
N VAL A 58 -19.77 9.53 -8.76
CA VAL A 58 -19.83 8.44 -7.79
C VAL A 58 -19.10 8.76 -6.49
N TYR A 59 -17.96 9.46 -6.55
CA TYR A 59 -17.10 9.69 -5.38
C TYR A 59 -16.93 11.19 -5.12
N ARG A 60 -17.26 11.61 -3.90
CA ARG A 60 -17.25 13.00 -3.41
C ARG A 60 -16.13 13.30 -2.40
N GLY A 61 -15.19 12.39 -2.17
CA GLY A 61 -14.01 12.62 -1.34
C GLY A 61 -13.05 11.44 -1.30
N TYR A 62 -11.88 11.64 -0.70
CA TYR A 62 -10.88 10.60 -0.46
C TYR A 62 -10.03 10.81 0.79
N PHE A 63 -9.41 9.74 1.25
CA PHE A 63 -8.35 9.73 2.23
C PHE A 63 -7.29 8.70 1.84
N PHE A 64 -6.07 9.16 1.62
CA PHE A 64 -4.91 8.33 1.37
C PHE A 64 -4.02 8.34 2.60
N ASN A 65 -3.70 7.15 3.11
CA ASN A 65 -2.80 6.93 4.23
C ASN A 65 -1.55 6.21 3.70
N TYR A 66 -0.43 6.91 3.70
CA TYR A 66 0.86 6.47 3.21
C TYR A 66 1.63 5.74 4.31
N PHE A 67 1.99 4.50 4.04
CA PHE A 67 2.71 3.65 4.99
C PHE A 67 4.12 3.24 4.51
N GLY A 68 4.56 3.78 3.37
CA GLY A 68 5.82 3.43 2.72
C GLY A 68 5.63 2.55 1.49
N GLY A 69 6.39 2.79 0.43
CA GLY A 69 6.48 1.91 -0.74
C GLY A 69 5.34 2.03 -1.76
N GLN A 70 4.14 2.48 -1.38
CA GLN A 70 3.00 2.65 -2.29
C GLN A 70 2.55 4.10 -2.37
N VAL A 71 2.55 4.71 -3.55
CA VAL A 71 2.21 6.12 -3.75
C VAL A 71 0.85 6.28 -4.40
N ALA A 72 0.16 7.39 -4.13
CA ALA A 72 -1.09 7.72 -4.82
C ALA A 72 -0.82 8.67 -5.99
N ARG A 73 -1.27 8.31 -7.18
CA ARG A 73 -1.16 9.15 -8.38
C ARG A 73 -2.54 9.69 -8.75
N PHE A 74 -2.62 11.00 -8.93
CA PHE A 74 -3.84 11.70 -9.28
C PHE A 74 -3.76 12.22 -10.70
N TYR A 75 -4.90 12.23 -11.35
CA TYR A 75 -5.02 12.53 -12.77
C TYR A 75 -6.07 13.61 -12.96
N PRO A 76 -5.85 14.57 -13.87
CA PRO A 76 -6.77 15.67 -14.11
C PRO A 76 -7.98 15.22 -14.96
N ARG A 77 -7.89 14.03 -15.57
CA ARG A 77 -8.92 13.41 -16.42
C ARG A 77 -9.42 12.10 -15.79
N PHE A 78 -10.55 11.61 -16.27
CA PHE A 78 -11.05 10.29 -15.93
C PHE A 78 -10.13 9.19 -16.50
N ASN A 79 -10.27 7.97 -15.96
CA ASN A 79 -9.60 6.76 -16.41
C ASN A 79 -8.06 6.83 -16.31
N CYS A 80 -7.55 7.60 -15.36
CA CYS A 80 -6.12 7.72 -15.07
C CYS A 80 -5.28 8.10 -16.29
N GLN A 81 -5.85 8.97 -17.13
CA GLN A 81 -5.19 9.51 -18.30
C GLN A 81 -4.27 10.67 -17.90
N VAL A 82 -2.98 10.51 -18.21
CA VAL A 82 -1.89 11.49 -18.01
C VAL A 82 -1.76 11.96 -16.55
N PRO A 83 -0.73 11.51 -15.80
CA PRO A 83 -0.60 11.87 -14.40
C PRO A 83 -0.37 13.37 -14.21
N PHE A 84 -1.03 13.95 -13.21
CA PHE A 84 -0.86 15.35 -12.84
C PHE A 84 0.00 15.49 -11.58
N ILE A 85 -0.27 14.68 -10.56
CA ILE A 85 0.46 14.75 -9.29
C ILE A 85 0.61 13.37 -8.66
N THR A 86 1.78 13.09 -8.11
CA THR A 86 2.05 11.89 -7.30
C THR A 86 2.22 12.32 -5.85
N VAL A 87 1.63 11.57 -4.93
CA VAL A 87 1.62 11.88 -3.50
C VAL A 87 2.15 10.67 -2.74
N ALA A 88 3.23 10.89 -1.99
CA ALA A 88 3.89 9.92 -1.13
C ALA A 88 3.76 10.33 0.34
N SER A 89 2.58 10.81 0.71
CA SER A 89 2.26 11.31 2.06
C SER A 89 0.76 11.23 2.33
N ASN A 90 0.38 11.28 3.60
CA ASN A 90 -1.01 11.25 4.02
C ASN A 90 -1.79 12.43 3.42
N ARG A 91 -2.92 12.15 2.77
CA ARG A 91 -3.74 13.19 2.15
C ARG A 91 -5.22 12.89 2.26
N ARG A 92 -5.96 13.80 2.92
CA ARG A 92 -7.43 13.73 3.04
C ARG A 92 -8.07 14.90 2.33
N ARG A 93 -9.17 14.65 1.60
CA ARG A 93 -10.01 15.70 1.03
C ARG A 93 -11.46 15.27 0.91
N CYS A 94 -12.36 16.04 1.53
CA CYS A 94 -13.78 15.69 1.68
C CYS A 94 -14.75 16.65 0.97
N PHE A 95 -14.21 17.71 0.36
CA PHE A 95 -15.00 18.81 -0.20
C PHE A 95 -14.57 19.10 -1.65
N PRO A 96 -15.51 19.06 -2.62
CA PRO A 96 -15.26 19.52 -3.99
C PRO A 96 -15.15 21.05 -4.06
N PRO A 97 -14.58 21.63 -5.15
CA PRO A 97 -14.07 20.92 -6.32
C PRO A 97 -12.70 20.27 -6.07
N PHE A 98 -12.47 19.14 -6.75
CA PHE A 98 -11.16 18.48 -6.78
C PHE A 98 -10.46 18.82 -8.11
N PRO A 99 -9.16 19.16 -8.08
CA PRO A 99 -8.39 19.39 -9.31
C PRO A 99 -8.15 18.08 -10.08
N SER A 100 -8.33 16.94 -9.43
CA SER A 100 -8.22 15.61 -10.01
C SER A 100 -9.59 14.98 -10.28
N ARG A 101 -9.68 14.25 -11.38
CA ARG A 101 -10.86 13.49 -11.82
C ARG A 101 -10.66 11.99 -11.69
N SER A 102 -9.45 11.51 -11.43
CA SER A 102 -9.22 10.13 -11.04
C SER A 102 -7.96 9.95 -10.19
N ILE A 103 -7.86 8.80 -9.54
CA ILE A 103 -6.73 8.39 -8.69
C ILE A 103 -6.42 6.91 -8.88
N ARG A 104 -5.14 6.58 -8.76
CA ARG A 104 -4.65 5.20 -8.74
C ARG A 104 -3.62 5.06 -7.65
N LEU A 105 -3.71 3.99 -6.86
CA LEU A 105 -2.60 3.56 -6.01
C LEU A 105 -1.56 2.86 -6.87
N ILE A 106 -0.31 3.27 -6.73
CA ILE A 106 0.85 2.62 -7.35
C ILE A 106 1.48 1.70 -6.31
N CYS A 107 1.28 0.42 -6.56
CA CYS A 107 2.17 -0.68 -6.24
C CYS A 107 2.76 -1.13 -7.59
#